data_AF-A0A496BTP9-F1
#
_entry.id   AF-A0A496BTP9-F1
#
_cell.length_a   1.000
_cell.length_b   1.000
_cell.length_c   1.000
_cell.angle_alpha   90.00
_cell.angle_beta   90.00
_cell.angle_gamma   90.00
#
_symmetry.space_group_name_H-M   'P 1'
#
loop_
_entity.id
_entity.type
_entity.pdbx_description
1 polymer ?
#
loop_
_entity_poly.entity_id
_entity_poly.type
_entity_poly.pdbx_seq_one_letter_code
_entity_poly.pdbx_strand_id
1 'polypeptide(L)'
;MFKKLGEQKMNEITVYHGSTEKVENPICRFGRKHLDFGQGFYVTNLREQAVAWANNMAGLIPIEIALKELSKHQPNNQMCILNQDIINKHLRYDRTEKL
;
A
#
# COMPACT_ATOMS: atom_id res chain seq x y z
N MET A 1 14.47 -41.93 7.23
CA MET A 1 14.81 -40.65 7.89
C MET A 1 14.74 -39.55 6.83
N PHE A 2 13.64 -38.80 6.77
CA PHE A 2 13.48 -37.74 5.78
C PHE A 2 14.28 -36.51 6.24
N LYS A 3 15.28 -36.10 5.47
CA LYS A 3 15.97 -34.83 5.70
C LYS A 3 14.97 -33.70 5.45
N LYS A 4 14.76 -32.82 6.45
CA LYS A 4 14.08 -31.54 6.24
C LYS A 4 14.81 -30.81 5.11
N LEU A 5 14.11 -30.54 4.00
CA LEU A 5 14.60 -29.56 3.02
C LEU A 5 14.76 -28.23 3.77
N GLY A 6 15.94 -27.62 3.63
CA GLY A 6 16.30 -26.40 4.33
C GLY A 6 15.27 -25.30 4.15
N GLU A 7 14.97 -24.59 5.23
CA GLU A 7 14.16 -23.38 5.23
C GLU A 7 14.88 -22.34 4.36
N GLN A 8 14.41 -22.13 3.12
CA GLN A 8 14.87 -21.02 2.32
C GLN A 8 14.43 -19.73 3.02
N LYS A 9 15.39 -18.89 3.41
CA LYS A 9 15.13 -17.58 4.01
C LYS A 9 14.34 -16.75 3.01
N MET A 10 13.07 -16.49 3.32
CA MET A 10 12.16 -15.74 2.47
C MET A 10 12.66 -14.28 2.41
N ASN A 11 12.84 -13.73 1.21
CA ASN A 11 13.24 -12.33 1.06
C ASN A 11 12.11 -11.42 1.56
N GLU A 12 12.44 -10.49 2.47
CA GLU A 12 11.49 -9.48 2.95
C GLU A 12 11.46 -8.30 1.96
N ILE A 13 10.26 -7.77 1.69
CA ILE A 13 10.05 -6.58 0.85
C ILE A 13 9.40 -5.51 1.72
N THR A 14 9.90 -4.28 1.62
CA THR A 14 9.25 -3.11 2.24
C THR A 14 8.20 -2.56 1.30
N VAL A 15 6.99 -2.34 1.83
CA VAL A 15 5.88 -1.70 1.12
C VAL A 15 5.30 -0.57 1.97
N TYR A 16 4.69 0.40 1.30
CA TYR A 16 4.17 1.62 1.87
C TYR A 16 2.67 1.73 1.63
N HIS A 17 1.95 2.19 2.64
CA HIS A 17 0.54 2.54 2.59
C HIS A 17 0.40 4.06 2.75
N GLY A 18 -0.26 4.73 1.80
CA GLY A 18 -0.55 6.16 1.89
C GLY A 18 -1.88 6.39 2.59
N SER A 19 -1.86 7.13 3.70
CA SER A 19 -3.04 7.47 4.52
C SER A 19 -2.85 8.83 5.18
N THR A 20 -3.95 9.52 5.51
CA THR A 20 -3.94 10.73 6.33
C THR A 20 -3.82 10.42 7.82
N GLU A 21 -4.04 9.16 8.21
CA GLU A 21 -4.01 8.66 9.58
C GLU A 21 -3.05 7.47 9.71
N LYS A 22 -2.54 7.25 10.93
CA LYS A 22 -1.73 6.08 11.27
C LYS A 22 -2.57 4.79 11.13
N VAL A 23 -2.04 3.80 10.41
CA VAL A 23 -2.67 2.48 10.25
C VAL A 23 -1.73 1.39 10.78
N GLU A 24 -1.93 0.99 12.04
CA GLU A 24 -1.16 -0.11 12.66
C GLU A 24 -1.72 -1.49 12.31
N ASN A 25 -3.04 -1.58 12.16
CA ASN A 25 -3.77 -2.82 11.93
C ASN A 25 -4.46 -2.75 10.55
N PRO A 26 -3.79 -3.21 9.48
CA PRO A 26 -4.32 -3.16 8.13
C PRO A 26 -5.57 -4.06 7.97
N ILE A 27 -6.66 -3.49 7.45
CA ILE A 27 -7.94 -4.20 7.23
C ILE A 27 -8.32 -4.12 5.75
N CYS A 28 -8.38 -5.25 5.04
CA CYS A 28 -8.68 -5.24 3.60
C CYS A 28 -10.13 -4.85 3.27
N ARG A 29 -11.07 -5.01 4.20
CA ARG A 29 -12.48 -4.69 4.00
C ARG A 29 -12.85 -3.25 4.39
N PHE A 30 -11.87 -2.43 4.75
CA PHE A 30 -12.10 -1.04 5.11
C PHE A 30 -11.90 -0.12 3.90
N GLY A 31 -12.62 1.00 3.85
CA GLY A 31 -12.48 2.00 2.78
C GLY A 31 -13.53 1.92 1.65
N ARG A 32 -13.21 2.53 0.51
CA ARG A 32 -14.15 2.75 -0.62
C ARG A 32 -14.43 1.44 -1.37
N LYS A 33 -15.69 1.25 -1.80
CA LYS A 33 -16.12 0.05 -2.55
C LYS A 33 -15.78 0.09 -4.04
N HIS A 34 -15.72 1.27 -4.63
CA HIS A 34 -15.59 1.47 -6.08
C HIS A 34 -14.21 2.04 -6.44
N LEU A 35 -13.19 1.18 -6.37
CA LEU A 35 -11.81 1.46 -6.79
C LEU A 35 -11.41 0.49 -7.90
N ASP A 36 -10.32 0.80 -8.61
CA ASP A 36 -9.83 0.02 -9.77
C ASP A 36 -9.72 -1.49 -9.49
N PHE A 37 -9.29 -1.85 -8.26
CA PHE A 37 -9.14 -3.24 -7.81
C PHE A 37 -10.11 -3.61 -6.67
N GLY A 38 -11.17 -2.82 -6.47
CA GLY A 38 -12.19 -3.05 -5.42
C GLY A 38 -11.77 -2.61 -4.01
N GLN A 39 -12.50 -3.07 -3.01
CA GLN A 39 -12.22 -2.77 -1.59
C GLN A 39 -11.11 -3.70 -1.07
N GLY A 40 -9.94 -3.13 -0.77
CA GLY A 40 -8.75 -3.87 -0.34
C GLY A 40 -7.79 -3.00 0.46
N PHE A 41 -6.74 -3.62 1.02
CA PHE A 41 -5.64 -2.88 1.62
C PHE A 41 -4.58 -2.59 0.57
N TYR A 42 -4.40 -1.31 0.26
CA TYR A 42 -3.54 -0.85 -0.84
C TYR A 42 -2.14 -0.52 -0.36
N VAL A 43 -1.14 -1.12 -1.01
CA VAL A 43 0.28 -0.86 -0.74
C VAL A 43 1.05 -0.65 -2.03
N THR A 44 2.26 -0.10 -1.95
CA THR A 44 3.19 0.01 -3.08
C THR A 44 4.62 -0.14 -2.57
N ASN A 45 5.55 -0.61 -3.40
CA ASN A 45 6.98 -0.56 -3.08
C ASN A 45 7.61 0.82 -3.34
N LEU A 46 6.87 1.77 -3.93
CA LEU A 46 7.32 3.12 -4.21
C LEU A 46 6.87 4.10 -3.13
N ARG A 47 7.81 4.53 -2.28
CA ARG A 47 7.53 5.45 -1.17
C ARG A 47 6.89 6.75 -1.66
N GLU A 48 7.43 7.35 -2.72
CA GLU A 48 6.98 8.63 -3.28
C GLU A 48 5.52 8.55 -3.74
N GLN A 49 5.09 7.38 -4.25
CA GLN A 49 3.72 7.15 -4.67
C GLN A 49 2.76 7.11 -3.46
N ALA A 50 3.16 6.47 -2.35
CA ALA A 50 2.37 6.47 -1.12
C ALA A 50 2.26 7.89 -0.51
N VAL A 51 3.35 8.66 -0.53
CA VAL A 51 3.38 10.05 -0.07
C VAL A 51 2.48 10.94 -0.93
N ALA A 52 2.63 10.88 -2.25
CA ALA A 52 1.79 11.65 -3.18
C ALA A 52 0.32 11.32 -2.98
N TRP A 53 -0.02 10.04 -2.76
CA TRP A 53 -1.38 9.63 -2.49
C TRP A 53 -1.94 10.21 -1.18
N ALA A 54 -1.17 10.15 -0.09
CA ALA A 54 -1.57 10.72 1.19
C ALA A 54 -1.75 12.26 1.12
N ASN A 55 -0.84 12.97 0.44
CA ASN A 55 -0.96 14.42 0.22
C ASN A 55 -2.18 14.80 -0.60
N ASN A 56 -2.51 14.02 -1.65
CA ASN A 56 -3.71 14.23 -2.44
C ASN A 56 -4.97 14.07 -1.58
N MET A 57 -5.02 12.99 -0.79
CA MET A 57 -6.15 12.71 0.12
C MET A 57 -6.31 13.76 1.22
N ALA A 58 -5.20 14.36 1.69
CA ALA A 58 -5.22 15.45 2.64
C ALA A 58 -5.60 16.82 2.02
N GLY A 59 -5.76 16.91 0.70
CA GLY A 59 -6.03 18.17 0.01
C GLY A 59 -4.83 19.12 -0.04
N LEU A 60 -3.61 18.60 0.15
CA LEU A 60 -2.37 19.39 0.19
C LEU A 60 -1.78 19.63 -1.20
N ILE A 61 -2.32 19.00 -2.24
CA ILE A 61 -1.85 19.14 -3.63
C ILE A 61 -2.72 20.18 -4.36
N PRO A 62 -2.11 21.26 -4.92
CA PRO A 62 -2.81 22.20 -5.79
C PRO A 62 -3.46 21.51 -6.99
N ILE A 63 -4.63 22.01 -7.41
CA ILE A 63 -5.43 21.41 -8.48
C ILE A 63 -4.65 21.32 -9.80
N GLU A 64 -3.78 22.28 -10.10
CA GLU A 64 -2.97 22.32 -11.32
C GLU A 64 -1.95 21.17 -11.33
N ILE A 65 -1.36 20.86 -10.17
CA ILE A 65 -0.42 19.74 -10.02
C ILE A 65 -1.19 18.42 -10.14
N ALA A 66 -2.33 18.30 -9.46
CA ALA A 66 -3.17 17.09 -9.53
C ALA A 66 -3.62 16.79 -10.97
N LEU A 67 -4.07 17.80 -11.72
CA LEU A 67 -4.46 17.67 -13.13
C LEU A 67 -3.29 17.26 -14.02
N LYS A 68 -2.10 17.83 -13.78
CA LYS A 68 -0.89 17.44 -14.52
C LYS A 68 -0.52 15.97 -14.27
N GLU A 69 -0.58 15.50 -13.04
CA GLU A 69 -0.29 14.09 -12.72
C GLU A 69 -1.31 13.14 -13.33
N LEU A 70 -2.60 13.50 -13.38
CA LEU A 70 -3.65 12.69 -14.04
C LEU A 70 -3.37 12.48 -15.53
N SER A 71 -2.71 13.43 -16.20
CA SER A 71 -2.39 13.31 -17.63
C SER A 71 -1.27 12.31 -17.93
N LYS A 72 -0.49 11.91 -16.91
CA LYS A 72 0.64 10.99 -17.10
C LYS A 72 0.15 9.55 -17.06
N HIS A 73 0.25 8.86 -18.19
CA HIS A 73 0.07 7.42 -18.22
C HIS A 73 1.35 6.73 -17.70
N GLN A 74 1.30 6.21 -16.47
CA GLN A 74 2.34 5.37 -15.89
C GLN A 74 1.72 4.14 -15.24
N PRO A 75 2.44 3.00 -15.18
CA PRO A 75 1.98 1.86 -14.41
C PRO A 75 1.78 2.26 -12.95
N ASN A 76 0.56 2.07 -12.45
CA ASN A 76 0.24 2.25 -11.04
C ASN A 76 0.84 1.04 -10.29
N ASN A 77 2.02 1.20 -9.68
CA ASN A 77 2.73 0.15 -8.92
C ASN A 77 2.06 -0.17 -7.57
N GLN A 78 0.73 -0.18 -7.58
CA GLN A 78 -0.12 -0.39 -6.44
C GLN A 78 -0.58 -1.84 -6.42
N MET A 79 -0.45 -2.45 -5.25
CA MET A 79 -0.91 -3.79 -4.95
C MET A 79 -2.13 -3.70 -4.03
N CYS A 80 -3.23 -4.32 -4.44
CA CYS A 80 -4.45 -4.41 -3.65
C CYS A 80 -4.52 -5.78 -2.97
N ILE A 81 -4.41 -5.82 -1.64
CA ILE A 81 -4.49 -7.06 -0.86
C ILE A 81 -5.92 -7.26 -0.38
N LEU A 82 -6.60 -8.28 -0.91
CA LEU A 82 -8.03 -8.53 -0.68
C LEU A 82 -8.31 -9.53 0.47
N ASN A 83 -7.31 -10.29 0.90
CA ASN A 83 -7.46 -11.35 1.88
C ASN A 83 -6.84 -10.96 3.23
N GLN A 84 -7.66 -10.93 4.28
CA GLN A 84 -7.22 -10.53 5.63
C GLN A 84 -6.24 -11.54 6.24
N ASP A 85 -6.36 -12.83 5.96
CA ASP A 85 -5.45 -13.85 6.48
C ASP A 85 -4.05 -13.70 5.87
N ILE A 86 -3.97 -13.32 4.59
CA ILE A 86 -2.69 -12.99 3.92
C ILE A 86 -2.05 -11.77 4.60
N ILE A 87 -2.83 -10.72 4.86
CA ILE A 87 -2.35 -9.53 5.56
C ILE A 87 -1.81 -9.91 6.94
N ASN A 88 -2.62 -10.60 7.74
CA ASN A 88 -2.25 -10.97 9.11
C ASN A 88 -1.01 -11.84 9.18
N LYS A 89 -0.83 -12.73 8.19
CA LYS A 89 0.29 -13.68 8.15
C LYS A 89 1.59 -13.08 7.61
N HIS A 90 1.49 -12.14 6.66
CA HIS A 90 2.65 -11.72 5.86
C HIS A 90 2.99 -10.24 5.98
N LEU A 91 2.03 -9.38 6.35
CA LEU A 91 2.27 -7.95 6.52
C LEU A 91 2.61 -7.65 7.97
N ARG A 92 3.76 -7.01 8.19
CA ARG A 92 4.21 -6.56 9.51
C ARG A 92 4.29 -5.04 9.50
N TYR A 93 3.65 -4.40 10.47
CA TYR A 93 3.78 -2.97 10.66
C TYR A 93 5.19 -2.64 11.16
N ASP A 94 5.88 -1.73 10.47
CA ASP A 94 7.20 -1.22 10.86
C ASP A 94 7.05 0.13 11.60
N ARG A 95 6.60 1.16 10.88
CA ARG A 95 6.45 2.53 11.40
C ARG A 95 5.48 3.36 10.58
N THR A 96 5.21 4.58 11.07
CA THR A 96 4.54 5.64 10.30
C THR A 96 5.51 6.78 10.06
N GLU A 97 5.57 7.24 8.81
CA GLU A 97 6.33 8.42 8.44
C GLU A 97 5.38 9.63 8.43
N LYS A 98 5.71 10.67 9.18
CA LYS A 98 4.96 11.93 9.12
C LYS A 98 5.39 12.69 7.85
N LEU A 99 4.40 13.21 7.13
CA LEU A 99 4.58 14.06 5.95
C LEU A 99 4.76 15.51 6.35
#